data_AF-C5P7T8-F1
#
_entry.id   AF-C5P7T8-F1
#
_cell.length_a   1.000
_cell.length_b   1.000
_cell.length_c   1.000
_cell.angle_alpha   90.00
_cell.angle_beta   90.00
_cell.angle_gamma   90.00
#
_symmetry.space_group_name_H-M   'P 1'
#
loop_
_entity.id
_entity.type
_entity.pdbx_description
1 polymer ?
#
loop_
_entity_poly.entity_id
_entity_poly.type
_entity_poly.pdbx_seq_one_letter_code
_entity_poly.pdbx_strand_id
1 'polypeptide(L)'
;MCTVNLRTQAMLAVLFLLSLLVQLVLANVEKTIFIAPQPDSAELPSSLYNEEFSGLDALSPSIPSIRRHLNASFPSETAPMGAKSWVHLLNLNPGQRYEVRICWLATQPTSFHLRTFAVSDVLDFPSLSSSLTDYSAVKLAEHSPPSRLSSASPSTSSLLLVIDAAADYFTLNETLMDHVPPVVVDIILDPYLMNIFPKSLVPTALYVALATVVAWWAFRFVQSCVSGIVNSANMETNTEKKSK
;
A
#
# COMPACT_ATOMS: atom_id res chain seq x y z
N MET A 1 29.73 24.38 32.84
CA MET A 1 28.33 24.63 32.40
C MET A 1 28.36 24.92 30.91
N CYS A 2 27.99 23.95 30.07
CA CYS A 2 28.05 24.06 28.61
C CYS A 2 26.89 24.90 28.09
N THR A 3 27.18 26.04 27.48
CA THR A 3 26.22 26.82 26.69
C THR A 3 25.99 26.09 25.37
N VAL A 4 24.97 25.25 25.33
CA VAL A 4 24.49 24.66 24.07
C VAL A 4 24.03 25.82 23.17
N ASN A 5 24.61 25.88 21.97
CA ASN A 5 24.43 26.97 21.02
C ASN A 5 22.94 27.14 20.67
N LEU A 6 22.42 28.38 20.57
CA LEU A 6 21.00 28.64 20.28
C LEU A 6 20.53 27.95 18.98
N ARG A 7 21.46 27.80 18.02
CA ARG A 7 21.26 27.04 16.77
C ARG A 7 21.03 25.54 16.99
N THR A 8 21.77 24.93 17.91
CA THR A 8 21.59 23.51 18.25
C THR A 8 20.29 23.26 19.00
N GLN A 9 19.83 24.21 19.83
CA GLN A 9 18.52 24.12 20.47
C GLN A 9 17.37 24.24 19.47
N ALA A 10 17.46 25.18 18.52
CA ALA A 10 16.47 25.31 17.45
C ALA A 10 16.41 24.05 16.56
N MET A 11 17.57 23.47 16.22
CA MET A 11 17.64 22.23 15.43
C MET A 11 17.03 21.04 16.18
N LEU A 12 17.31 20.90 17.49
CA LEU A 12 16.72 19.85 18.31
C LEU A 12 15.20 20.01 18.42
N ALA A 13 14.71 21.23 18.59
CA ALA A 13 13.28 21.52 18.66
C ALA A 13 12.56 21.17 17.34
N VAL A 14 13.17 21.48 16.20
CA VAL A 14 12.63 21.12 14.88
C VAL A 14 12.62 19.60 14.68
N LEU A 15 13.70 18.89 15.07
CA LEU A 15 13.75 17.42 15.01
C LEU A 15 12.70 16.77 15.93
N PHE A 16 12.50 17.31 17.13
CA PHE A 16 11.49 16.84 18.06
C PHE A 16 10.07 17.07 17.51
N LEU A 17 9.80 18.24 16.93
CA LEU A 17 8.53 18.55 16.28
C LEU A 17 8.27 17.63 15.08
N LEU A 18 9.29 17.36 14.25
CA LEU A 18 9.21 16.42 13.14
C LEU A 18 8.88 15.01 13.61
N SER A 19 9.48 14.54 14.71
CA SER A 19 9.18 13.24 15.32
C SER A 19 7.72 13.12 15.77
N LEU A 20 7.18 14.18 16.38
CA LEU A 20 5.76 14.26 16.77
C LEU A 20 4.83 14.19 15.55
N LEU A 21 5.21 14.83 14.44
CA LEU A 21 4.41 14.85 13.20
C LEU A 21 4.35 13.48 12.50
N VAL A 22 5.38 12.63 12.64
CA VAL A 22 5.37 11.26 12.07
C VAL A 22 4.26 10.40 12.67
N GLN A 23 3.86 10.64 13.91
CA GLN A 23 2.78 9.90 14.59
C GLN A 23 1.37 10.27 14.09
N LEU A 24 1.20 11.40 13.39
CA LEU A 24 -0.11 11.85 12.88
C LEU A 24 -0.48 11.28 11.51
N VAL A 25 0.43 10.56 10.84
CA VAL A 25 0.15 9.99 9.52
C VAL A 25 -0.48 8.60 9.68
N LEU A 26 -1.71 8.57 10.20
CA LEU A 26 -2.60 7.42 10.03
C LEU A 26 -3.28 7.58 8.67
N ALA A 27 -2.56 7.27 7.60
CA ALA A 27 -3.19 7.12 6.30
C ALA A 27 -3.98 5.81 6.32
N ASN A 28 -5.31 5.91 6.29
CA ASN A 28 -6.20 4.76 6.16
C ASN A 28 -6.06 4.22 4.73
N VAL A 29 -5.08 3.35 4.52
CA VAL A 29 -4.89 2.61 3.27
C VAL A 29 -5.06 1.16 3.63
N GLU A 30 -6.06 0.51 3.02
CA GLU A 30 -6.30 -0.91 3.25
C GLU A 30 -5.17 -1.71 2.61
N LYS A 31 -4.34 -2.27 3.48
CA LYS A 31 -3.12 -2.96 3.09
C LYS A 31 -2.76 -4.07 4.06
N THR A 32 -2.01 -5.03 3.55
CA THR A 32 -1.34 -6.04 4.36
C THR A 32 0.13 -6.13 3.99
N ILE A 33 0.97 -6.46 4.97
CA ILE A 33 2.42 -6.59 4.81
C ILE A 33 2.81 -7.97 5.32
N PHE A 34 3.58 -8.70 4.52
CA PHE A 34 4.02 -10.04 4.86
C PHE A 34 5.46 -10.27 4.39
N ILE A 35 6.05 -11.35 4.88
CA ILE A 35 7.34 -11.85 4.41
C ILE A 35 7.03 -13.09 3.58
N ALA A 36 7.57 -13.14 2.36
CA ALA A 36 7.38 -14.30 1.49
C ALA A 36 7.95 -15.56 2.16
N PRO A 37 7.16 -16.65 2.26
CA PRO A 37 7.60 -17.86 2.90
C PRO A 37 8.70 -18.54 2.09
N GLN A 38 9.34 -19.56 2.67
CA GLN A 38 10.07 -20.51 1.85
C GLN A 38 9.09 -21.24 0.93
N PRO A 39 9.52 -21.70 -0.27
CA PRO A 39 8.66 -22.51 -1.11
C PRO A 39 8.17 -23.72 -0.31
N ASP A 40 6.87 -23.99 -0.35
CA ASP A 40 6.33 -25.16 0.31
C ASP A 40 6.93 -26.40 -0.36
N SER A 41 7.62 -27.23 0.42
CA SER A 41 8.07 -28.56 0.00
C SER A 41 6.90 -29.54 -0.19
N ALA A 42 5.65 -29.05 -0.18
CA ALA A 42 4.44 -29.83 -0.23
C ALA A 42 4.47 -30.77 -1.44
N GLU A 43 4.27 -32.07 -1.17
CA GLU A 43 4.33 -33.18 -2.12
C GLU A 43 3.20 -33.15 -3.17
N LEU A 44 2.46 -32.04 -3.31
CA LEU A 44 1.37 -31.93 -4.27
C LEU A 44 1.96 -31.87 -5.69
N PRO A 45 1.60 -32.80 -6.59
CA PRO A 45 2.00 -32.73 -7.99
C PRO A 45 1.58 -31.39 -8.59
N SER A 46 2.48 -30.74 -9.34
CA SER A 46 2.23 -29.43 -9.95
C SER A 46 0.95 -29.37 -10.79
N SER A 47 0.47 -30.50 -11.32
CA SER A 47 -0.80 -30.60 -12.05
C SER A 47 -2.01 -30.37 -11.15
N LEU A 48 -2.08 -31.05 -10.00
CA LEU A 48 -3.20 -30.92 -9.05
C LEU A 48 -3.22 -29.53 -8.41
N TYR A 49 -2.04 -29.00 -8.11
CA TYR A 49 -1.88 -27.65 -7.59
C TYR A 49 -2.43 -26.60 -8.58
N ASN A 50 -2.12 -26.74 -9.87
CA ASN A 50 -2.62 -25.82 -10.88
C ASN A 50 -4.12 -25.96 -11.16
N GLU A 51 -4.71 -27.13 -10.97
CA GLU A 51 -6.15 -27.34 -11.10
C GLU A 51 -6.92 -26.65 -9.96
N GLU A 52 -6.46 -26.80 -8.71
CA GLU A 52 -7.11 -26.22 -7.53
C GLU A 52 -7.13 -24.69 -7.56
N PHE A 53 -6.08 -24.07 -8.10
CA PHE A 53 -5.93 -22.61 -8.13
C PHE A 53 -6.15 -21.97 -9.51
N SER A 54 -6.55 -22.75 -10.54
CA SER A 54 -6.65 -22.30 -11.93
C SER A 54 -7.64 -21.14 -12.16
N GLY A 55 -8.66 -21.03 -11.31
CA GLY A 55 -9.70 -20.00 -11.39
C GLY A 55 -9.38 -18.70 -10.67
N LEU A 56 -8.26 -18.64 -9.96
CA LEU A 56 -7.87 -17.46 -9.19
C LEU A 56 -7.18 -16.43 -10.07
N ASP A 57 -7.45 -15.16 -9.77
CA ASP A 57 -6.57 -14.09 -10.22
C ASP A 57 -5.20 -14.24 -9.54
N ALA A 58 -4.14 -13.92 -10.27
CA ALA A 58 -2.79 -14.07 -9.77
C ALA A 58 -1.99 -12.76 -9.88
N LEU A 59 -1.16 -12.52 -8.86
CA LEU A 59 -0.19 -11.42 -8.78
C LEU A 59 1.21 -12.00 -8.61
N SER A 60 2.21 -11.34 -9.19
CA SER A 60 3.60 -11.73 -9.04
C SER A 60 4.50 -10.48 -9.09
N PRO A 61 5.78 -10.56 -8.72
CA PRO A 61 6.70 -9.43 -8.91
C PRO A 61 6.82 -8.97 -10.37
N SER A 62 6.52 -9.84 -11.35
CA SER A 62 6.48 -9.51 -12.78
C SER A 62 5.15 -8.91 -13.23
N ILE A 63 4.04 -9.25 -12.56
CA ILE A 63 2.72 -8.65 -12.75
C ILE A 63 2.24 -8.13 -11.39
N PRO A 64 2.76 -6.95 -10.97
CA PRO A 64 2.58 -6.46 -9.61
C PRO A 64 1.21 -5.81 -9.39
N SER A 65 0.36 -5.71 -10.41
CA SER A 65 -0.95 -5.06 -10.27
C SER A 65 -2.00 -5.63 -11.18
N ILE A 66 -3.24 -5.77 -10.68
CA ILE A 66 -4.42 -6.15 -11.45
C ILE A 66 -5.60 -5.23 -11.11
N ARG A 67 -6.42 -4.92 -12.11
CA ARG A 67 -7.69 -4.19 -11.95
C ARG A 67 -8.86 -5.16 -12.04
N ARG A 68 -9.69 -5.23 -11.00
CA ARG A 68 -10.83 -6.16 -10.94
C ARG A 68 -12.06 -5.52 -10.29
N HIS A 69 -13.22 -6.10 -10.58
CA HIS A 69 -14.45 -5.82 -9.84
C HIS A 69 -14.56 -6.85 -8.71
N LEU A 70 -14.51 -6.40 -7.47
CA LEU A 70 -14.74 -7.25 -6.31
C LEU A 70 -16.19 -7.12 -5.86
N ASN A 71 -16.84 -8.24 -5.59
CA ASN A 71 -18.15 -8.21 -4.96
C ASN A 71 -17.99 -7.65 -3.55
N ALA A 72 -18.93 -6.81 -3.14
CA ALA A 72 -19.04 -6.28 -1.79
C ALA A 72 -20.44 -6.59 -1.27
N SER A 73 -20.59 -6.67 0.05
CA SER A 73 -21.89 -6.81 0.70
C SER A 73 -21.91 -6.03 2.00
N PHE A 74 -23.09 -5.72 2.52
CA PHE A 74 -23.17 -5.23 3.88
C PHE A 74 -22.71 -6.32 4.88
N PRO A 75 -22.10 -5.93 6.01
CA PRO A 75 -21.83 -6.84 7.12
C PRO A 75 -23.09 -7.59 7.55
N SER A 76 -22.96 -8.90 7.74
CA SER A 76 -24.03 -9.78 8.22
C SER A 76 -23.52 -10.74 9.29
N GLU A 77 -24.40 -11.47 9.97
CA GLU A 77 -24.00 -12.45 10.99
C GLU A 77 -23.10 -13.56 10.43
N THR A 78 -23.35 -13.99 9.19
CA THR A 78 -22.58 -15.04 8.51
C THR A 78 -21.33 -14.50 7.82
N ALA A 79 -21.33 -13.22 7.43
CA ALA A 79 -20.24 -12.53 6.76
C ALA A 79 -20.01 -11.14 7.37
N PRO A 80 -19.40 -11.05 8.57
CA PRO A 80 -19.26 -9.78 9.30
C PRO A 80 -18.31 -8.80 8.59
N MET A 81 -17.42 -9.29 7.73
CA MET A 81 -16.46 -8.49 6.97
C MET A 81 -16.89 -8.27 5.51
N GLY A 82 -18.14 -8.61 5.18
CA GLY A 82 -18.69 -8.50 3.83
C GLY A 82 -18.29 -9.67 2.92
N ALA A 83 -18.31 -9.42 1.61
CA ALA A 83 -18.09 -10.44 0.59
C ALA A 83 -16.60 -10.78 0.46
N LYS A 84 -16.29 -12.08 0.32
CA LYS A 84 -14.91 -12.57 0.27
C LYS A 84 -14.46 -12.86 -1.15
N SER A 85 -13.24 -12.43 -1.46
CA SER A 85 -12.55 -12.70 -2.71
C SER A 85 -11.16 -13.29 -2.47
N TRP A 86 -10.67 -14.08 -3.43
CA TRP A 86 -9.38 -14.75 -3.34
C TRP A 86 -8.47 -14.37 -4.51
N VAL A 87 -7.18 -14.20 -4.21
CA VAL A 87 -6.12 -13.91 -5.18
C VAL A 87 -4.89 -14.73 -4.83
N HIS A 88 -4.21 -15.27 -5.85
CA HIS A 88 -2.99 -16.04 -5.68
C HIS A 88 -1.75 -15.15 -5.84
N LEU A 89 -0.85 -15.16 -4.86
CA LEU A 89 0.44 -14.49 -4.92
C LEU A 89 1.51 -15.51 -5.35
N LEU A 90 2.12 -15.32 -6.51
CA LEU A 90 3.01 -16.26 -7.17
C LEU A 90 4.42 -15.72 -7.33
N ASN A 91 5.38 -16.65 -7.42
CA ASN A 91 6.78 -16.35 -7.76
C ASN A 91 7.40 -15.28 -6.84
N LEU A 92 7.07 -15.33 -5.55
CA LEU A 92 7.64 -14.43 -4.56
C LEU A 92 9.10 -14.80 -4.31
N ASN A 93 9.91 -13.82 -3.90
CA ASN A 93 11.28 -14.09 -3.46
C ASN A 93 11.28 -14.44 -1.97
N PRO A 94 11.68 -15.66 -1.56
CA PRO A 94 11.68 -16.07 -0.15
C PRO A 94 12.44 -15.09 0.75
N GLY A 95 11.87 -14.77 1.92
CA GLY A 95 12.47 -13.84 2.88
C GLY A 95 12.42 -12.36 2.47
N GLN A 96 11.91 -12.04 1.29
CA GLN A 96 11.61 -10.66 0.90
C GLN A 96 10.26 -10.23 1.49
N ARG A 97 10.22 -9.00 1.98
CA ARG A 97 9.01 -8.36 2.50
C ARG A 97 8.21 -7.77 1.33
N TYR A 98 6.91 -7.96 1.35
CA TYR A 98 5.97 -7.43 0.37
C TYR A 98 4.83 -6.72 1.08
N GLU A 99 4.22 -5.78 0.37
CA GLU A 99 3.00 -5.11 0.76
C GLU A 99 1.97 -5.28 -0.36
N VAL A 100 0.76 -5.69 0.00
CA VAL A 100 -0.38 -5.66 -0.93
C VAL A 100 -1.29 -4.52 -0.51
N ARG A 101 -1.65 -3.67 -1.48
CA ARG A 101 -2.53 -2.51 -1.31
C ARG A 101 -3.75 -2.67 -2.19
N ILE A 102 -4.89 -2.20 -1.69
CA ILE A 102 -6.11 -2.03 -2.49
C ILE A 102 -6.32 -0.54 -2.71
N CYS A 103 -6.55 -0.16 -3.96
CA CYS A 103 -6.95 1.19 -4.33
C CYS A 103 -8.33 1.11 -5.00
N TRP A 104 -9.25 1.98 -4.60
CA TRP A 104 -10.61 2.02 -5.14
C TRP A 104 -11.13 3.45 -5.21
N LEU A 105 -12.29 3.64 -5.86
CA LEU A 105 -12.91 4.94 -6.03
C LEU A 105 -13.54 5.44 -4.72
N ALA A 106 -13.26 6.69 -4.35
CA ALA A 106 -13.86 7.32 -3.17
C ALA A 106 -15.39 7.48 -3.25
N THR A 107 -15.98 7.35 -4.43
CA THR A 107 -17.43 7.44 -4.66
C THR A 107 -18.18 6.16 -4.29
N GLN A 108 -17.47 5.08 -3.95
CA GLN A 108 -18.05 3.81 -3.52
C GLN A 108 -17.40 3.40 -2.19
N PRO A 109 -17.86 3.96 -1.06
CA PRO A 109 -17.30 3.67 0.26
C PRO A 109 -17.36 2.17 0.55
N THR A 110 -16.21 1.57 0.81
CA THR A 110 -16.07 0.14 1.06
C THR A 110 -14.89 -0.06 1.99
N SER A 111 -15.12 -0.79 3.08
CA SER A 111 -14.08 -1.25 3.99
C SER A 111 -13.49 -2.54 3.46
N PHE A 112 -12.17 -2.59 3.29
CA PHE A 112 -11.48 -3.78 2.80
C PHE A 112 -10.60 -4.37 3.88
N HIS A 113 -10.62 -5.69 4.04
CA HIS A 113 -9.72 -6.38 4.96
C HIS A 113 -8.89 -7.42 4.22
N LEU A 114 -7.56 -7.31 4.34
CA LEU A 114 -6.62 -8.15 3.62
C LEU A 114 -5.89 -9.10 4.56
N ARG A 115 -5.87 -10.38 4.22
CA ARG A 115 -5.15 -11.42 4.96
C ARG A 115 -4.41 -12.34 4.00
N THR A 116 -3.22 -12.77 4.39
CA THR A 116 -2.42 -13.73 3.63
C THR A 116 -2.30 -15.03 4.38
N PHE A 117 -2.42 -16.14 3.66
CA PHE A 117 -2.32 -17.49 4.21
C PHE A 117 -1.31 -18.31 3.39
N ALA A 118 -0.58 -19.20 4.05
CA ALA A 118 0.15 -20.24 3.35
C ALA A 118 -0.84 -21.20 2.68
N VAL A 119 -0.40 -21.88 1.63
CA VAL A 119 -1.28 -22.79 0.90
C VAL A 119 -1.64 -23.98 1.78
N SER A 120 -0.67 -24.52 2.54
CA SER A 120 -0.91 -25.57 3.55
C SER A 120 -2.01 -25.18 4.54
N ASP A 121 -1.95 -23.96 5.08
CA ASP A 121 -2.91 -23.50 6.09
C ASP A 121 -4.33 -23.49 5.52
N VAL A 122 -4.52 -23.02 4.28
CA VAL A 122 -5.84 -22.98 3.64
C VAL A 122 -6.41 -24.38 3.44
N LEU A 123 -5.56 -25.35 3.09
CA LEU A 123 -5.97 -26.75 2.94
C LEU A 123 -6.30 -27.42 4.28
N ASP A 124 -5.57 -27.06 5.34
CA ASP A 124 -5.76 -27.62 6.68
C ASP A 124 -7.02 -27.09 7.38
N PHE A 125 -7.50 -25.89 7.04
CA PHE A 125 -8.69 -25.27 7.63
C PHE A 125 -9.95 -25.44 6.74
N PRO A 126 -10.95 -26.27 7.12
CA PRO A 126 -12.12 -26.54 6.30
C PRO A 126 -12.95 -25.32 5.90
N SER A 127 -13.00 -24.29 6.76
CA SER A 127 -13.73 -23.06 6.49
C SER A 127 -13.07 -22.20 5.40
N LEU A 128 -11.74 -22.26 5.27
CA LEU A 128 -10.99 -21.54 4.25
C LEU A 128 -11.05 -22.29 2.91
N SER A 129 -10.81 -23.60 2.91
CA SER A 129 -10.89 -24.42 1.70
C SER A 129 -12.29 -24.45 1.10
N SER A 130 -13.35 -24.55 1.92
CA SER A 130 -14.73 -24.44 1.44
C SER A 130 -14.98 -23.08 0.79
N SER A 131 -14.57 -21.99 1.46
CA SER A 131 -14.77 -20.64 0.95
C SER A 131 -13.97 -20.35 -0.33
N LEU A 132 -12.81 -20.98 -0.49
CA LEU A 132 -12.02 -20.92 -1.71
C LEU A 132 -12.70 -21.69 -2.86
N THR A 133 -13.23 -22.88 -2.57
CA THR A 133 -13.95 -23.71 -3.54
C THR A 133 -15.21 -23.01 -4.04
N ASP A 134 -15.97 -22.38 -3.14
CA ASP A 134 -17.16 -21.60 -3.51
C ASP A 134 -16.79 -20.43 -4.43
N TYR A 135 -15.71 -19.71 -4.09
CA TYR A 135 -15.23 -18.60 -4.91
C TYR A 135 -14.73 -19.05 -6.29
N SER A 136 -13.96 -20.13 -6.35
CA SER A 136 -13.43 -20.65 -7.63
C SER A 136 -14.54 -21.17 -8.54
N ALA A 137 -15.58 -21.80 -7.98
CA ALA A 137 -16.77 -22.25 -8.71
C ALA A 137 -17.54 -21.07 -9.34
N VAL A 138 -17.75 -19.98 -8.57
CA VAL A 138 -18.37 -18.76 -9.09
C VAL A 138 -17.54 -18.15 -10.21
N LYS A 139 -16.21 -18.05 -10.03
CA LYS A 139 -15.31 -17.50 -11.05
C LYS A 139 -15.29 -18.32 -12.34
N LEU A 140 -15.36 -19.64 -12.23
CA LEU A 140 -15.43 -20.54 -13.39
C LEU A 140 -16.74 -20.34 -14.16
N ALA A 141 -17.85 -20.09 -13.46
CA ALA A 141 -19.14 -19.80 -14.09
C ALA A 141 -19.18 -18.42 -14.78
N GLU A 142 -18.48 -17.42 -14.24
CA GLU A 142 -18.42 -16.06 -14.79
C GLU A 142 -17.66 -15.93 -16.12
N HIS A 143 -17.10 -17.03 -16.68
CA HIS A 143 -16.33 -17.05 -17.94
C HIS A 143 -15.25 -15.94 -18.04
N SER A 144 -14.78 -15.47 -16.88
CA SER A 144 -13.71 -14.48 -16.82
C SER A 144 -12.42 -15.15 -17.25
N PRO A 145 -11.70 -14.65 -18.27
CA PRO A 145 -10.44 -15.26 -18.66
C PRO A 145 -9.50 -15.21 -17.44
N PRO A 146 -8.91 -16.35 -17.03
CA PRO A 146 -7.94 -16.35 -15.95
C PRO A 146 -6.79 -15.44 -16.33
N SER A 147 -6.31 -14.66 -15.36
CA SER A 147 -5.08 -13.87 -15.52
C SER A 147 -3.94 -14.86 -15.81
N ARG A 148 -3.55 -15.01 -17.09
CA ARG A 148 -2.58 -16.01 -17.55
C ARG A 148 -1.17 -15.65 -17.07
N LEU A 149 -0.91 -15.87 -15.79
CA LEU A 149 0.44 -16.02 -15.27
C LEU A 149 0.87 -17.47 -15.50
N SER A 150 2.09 -17.66 -15.98
CA SER A 150 2.68 -18.97 -16.24
C SER A 150 2.56 -19.87 -15.01
N SER A 151 2.09 -21.10 -15.23
CA SER A 151 1.86 -22.19 -14.27
C SER A 151 2.52 -22.00 -12.91
N ALA A 152 1.69 -21.88 -11.88
CA ALA A 152 2.15 -21.96 -10.50
C ALA A 152 2.88 -23.30 -10.30
N SER A 153 4.04 -23.25 -9.67
CA SER A 153 4.81 -24.45 -9.35
C SER A 153 5.05 -24.48 -7.85
N PRO A 154 4.88 -25.64 -7.18
CA PRO A 154 5.09 -25.76 -5.73
C PRO A 154 6.53 -25.40 -5.32
N SER A 155 7.48 -25.48 -6.26
CA SER A 155 8.87 -25.06 -6.08
C SER A 155 9.09 -23.54 -5.93
N THR A 156 8.02 -22.74 -5.99
CA THR A 156 8.08 -21.28 -5.90
C THR A 156 7.37 -20.79 -4.65
N SER A 157 7.90 -19.74 -4.01
CA SER A 157 7.25 -19.12 -2.85
C SER A 157 5.92 -18.51 -3.28
N SER A 158 4.84 -18.98 -2.66
CA SER A 158 3.46 -18.61 -2.97
C SER A 158 2.64 -18.41 -1.71
N LEU A 159 1.60 -17.58 -1.80
CA LEU A 159 0.65 -17.30 -0.74
C LEU A 159 -0.73 -17.07 -1.33
N LEU A 160 -1.77 -17.34 -0.54
CA LEU A 160 -3.14 -16.98 -0.89
C LEU A 160 -3.52 -15.69 -0.17
N LEU A 161 -4.03 -14.72 -0.93
CA LEU A 161 -4.57 -13.46 -0.42
C LEU A 161 -6.09 -13.56 -0.36
N VAL A 162 -6.63 -13.33 0.82
CA VAL A 162 -8.06 -13.16 1.09
C VAL A 162 -8.35 -11.67 1.21
N ILE A 163 -9.38 -11.23 0.49
CA ILE A 163 -9.89 -9.86 0.51
C ILE A 163 -11.36 -9.92 0.91
N ASP A 164 -11.70 -9.40 2.08
CA ASP A 164 -13.08 -9.21 2.50
C ASP A 164 -13.49 -7.76 2.19
N ALA A 165 -14.64 -7.56 1.54
CA ALA A 165 -15.14 -6.26 1.09
C ALA A 165 -16.54 -5.98 1.67
N ALA A 166 -16.60 -5.05 2.62
CA ALA A 166 -17.82 -4.60 3.27
C ALA A 166 -18.25 -3.23 2.74
N ALA A 167 -19.49 -3.11 2.27
CA ALA A 167 -20.05 -1.80 1.94
C ALA A 167 -20.11 -0.91 3.19
N ASP A 168 -19.55 0.30 3.10
CA ASP A 168 -19.43 1.23 4.24
C ASP A 168 -20.19 2.54 3.96
N TYR A 169 -21.47 2.42 3.67
CA TYR A 169 -22.36 3.57 3.46
C TYR A 169 -23.79 3.24 3.88
N PHE A 170 -24.57 4.28 4.15
CA PHE A 170 -26.01 4.18 4.30
C PHE A 170 -26.67 5.17 3.37
N THR A 171 -27.71 4.73 2.67
CA THR A 171 -28.47 5.57 1.75
C THR A 171 -29.96 5.31 1.88
N LEU A 172 -30.76 6.29 1.44
CA LEU A 172 -32.22 6.15 1.34
C LEU A 172 -32.65 5.36 0.10
N ASN A 173 -31.71 5.07 -0.81
CA ASN A 173 -31.98 4.23 -1.97
C ASN A 173 -32.00 2.76 -1.56
N GLU A 174 -33.20 2.20 -1.35
CA GLU A 174 -33.42 0.80 -0.96
C GLU A 174 -32.71 -0.18 -1.90
N THR A 175 -32.73 0.07 -3.21
CA THR A 175 -32.06 -0.78 -4.21
C THR A 175 -30.57 -0.93 -3.93
N LEU A 176 -29.91 0.15 -3.51
CA LEU A 176 -28.47 0.16 -3.21
C LEU A 176 -28.18 -0.46 -1.83
N MET A 177 -29.15 -0.39 -0.91
CA MET A 177 -29.07 -1.06 0.40
C MET A 177 -29.29 -2.58 0.28
N ASP A 178 -30.11 -3.02 -0.67
CA ASP A 178 -30.39 -4.44 -0.91
C ASP A 178 -29.34 -5.10 -1.81
N HIS A 179 -28.90 -4.39 -2.86
CA HIS A 179 -27.98 -4.92 -3.87
C HIS A 179 -26.75 -4.02 -3.99
N VAL A 180 -25.69 -4.40 -3.27
CA VAL A 180 -24.41 -3.70 -3.33
C VAL A 180 -23.74 -3.97 -4.67
N PRO A 181 -23.44 -2.94 -5.49
CA PRO A 181 -22.72 -3.14 -6.73
C PRO A 181 -21.26 -3.56 -6.47
N PRO A 182 -20.64 -4.36 -7.36
CA PRO A 182 -19.22 -4.65 -7.28
C PRO A 182 -18.35 -3.39 -7.32
N VAL A 183 -17.23 -3.41 -6.60
CA VAL A 183 -16.30 -2.28 -6.47
C VAL A 183 -15.14 -2.49 -7.43
N VAL A 184 -14.85 -1.49 -8.27
CA VAL A 184 -13.64 -1.49 -9.09
C VAL A 184 -12.44 -1.19 -8.21
N VAL A 185 -11.51 -2.14 -8.14
CA VAL A 185 -10.29 -2.01 -7.35
C VAL A 185 -9.04 -2.30 -8.18
N ASP A 186 -7.96 -1.63 -7.83
CA ASP A 186 -6.60 -1.97 -8.23
C ASP A 186 -5.91 -2.67 -7.05
N ILE A 187 -5.55 -3.94 -7.24
CA ILE A 187 -4.80 -4.74 -6.27
C ILE A 187 -3.34 -4.68 -6.67
N ILE A 188 -2.48 -4.17 -5.79
CA ILE A 188 -1.08 -3.89 -6.09
C ILE A 188 -0.18 -4.61 -5.10
N LEU A 189 0.71 -5.47 -5.60
CA LEU A 189 1.80 -6.14 -4.90
C LEU A 189 3.10 -5.34 -5.05
N ASP A 190 3.58 -4.76 -3.97
CA ASP A 190 4.80 -3.94 -3.93
C ASP A 190 5.92 -4.64 -3.14
N PRO A 191 7.05 -5.00 -3.77
CA PRO A 191 8.21 -5.55 -3.07
C PRO A 191 8.93 -4.47 -2.26
N TYR A 192 9.42 -4.82 -1.07
CA TYR A 192 10.29 -3.94 -0.31
C TYR A 192 11.74 -4.03 -0.81
N LEU A 193 12.39 -2.88 -0.88
CA LEU A 193 13.83 -2.78 -1.07
C LEU A 193 14.53 -2.93 0.29
N MET A 194 15.46 -3.88 0.37
CA MET A 194 16.19 -4.23 1.60
C MET A 194 15.26 -4.54 2.80
N ASN A 195 14.01 -4.93 2.55
CA ASN A 195 12.97 -5.17 3.57
C ASN A 195 12.61 -3.95 4.45
N ILE A 196 13.02 -2.73 4.06
CA ILE A 196 12.77 -1.50 4.82
C ILE A 196 11.69 -0.64 4.17
N PHE A 197 11.83 -0.34 2.87
CA PHE A 197 10.92 0.58 2.17
C PHE A 197 10.24 -0.08 0.96
N PRO A 198 8.97 0.22 0.68
CA PRO A 198 8.31 -0.23 -0.55
C PRO A 198 9.02 0.34 -1.79
N LYS A 199 9.20 -0.49 -2.82
CA LYS A 199 9.91 -0.09 -4.05
C LYS A 199 9.21 1.07 -4.76
N SER A 200 7.87 1.10 -4.73
CA SER A 200 7.10 2.20 -5.32
C SER A 200 7.35 3.57 -4.67
N LEU A 201 7.90 3.63 -3.45
CA LEU A 201 8.18 4.88 -2.74
C LEU A 201 9.43 5.59 -3.27
N VAL A 202 10.34 4.86 -3.93
CA VAL A 202 11.65 5.37 -4.36
C VAL A 202 11.55 6.61 -5.28
N PRO A 203 10.71 6.61 -6.34
CA PRO A 203 10.58 7.78 -7.21
C PRO A 203 10.03 9.00 -6.47
N THR A 204 9.06 8.80 -5.57
CA THR A 204 8.48 9.87 -4.76
C THR A 204 9.50 10.47 -3.81
N ALA A 205 10.28 9.62 -3.12
CA ALA A 205 11.35 10.08 -2.24
C ALA A 205 12.42 10.88 -3.00
N LEU A 206 12.82 10.41 -4.19
CA LEU A 206 13.75 11.13 -5.05
C LEU A 206 13.19 12.50 -5.48
N TYR A 207 11.93 12.55 -5.88
CA TYR A 207 11.27 13.80 -6.26
C TYR A 207 11.27 14.81 -5.10
N VAL A 208 10.88 14.38 -3.89
CA VAL A 208 10.87 15.24 -2.68
C VAL A 208 12.29 15.72 -2.34
N ALA A 209 13.29 14.85 -2.47
CA ALA A 209 14.69 15.23 -2.27
C ALA A 209 15.14 16.32 -3.26
N LEU A 210 14.78 16.20 -4.54
CA LEU A 210 15.08 17.22 -5.54
C LEU A 210 14.36 18.53 -5.25
N ALA A 211 13.06 18.47 -4.95
CA ALA A 211 12.25 19.64 -4.63
C ALA A 211 12.78 20.40 -3.40
N THR A 212 13.22 19.68 -2.36
CA THR A 212 13.79 20.29 -1.15
C THR A 212 15.13 20.97 -1.42
N VAL A 213 16.00 20.40 -2.27
CA VAL A 213 17.25 21.05 -2.68
C VAL A 213 16.98 22.36 -3.43
N VAL A 214 16.03 22.35 -4.38
CA VAL A 214 15.65 23.55 -5.14
C VAL A 214 15.06 24.62 -4.21
N ALA A 215 14.15 24.23 -3.31
CA ALA A 215 13.55 25.15 -2.35
C ALA A 215 14.60 25.76 -1.41
N TRP A 216 15.58 24.97 -0.95
CA TRP A 216 16.68 25.46 -0.14
C TRP A 216 17.55 26.47 -0.89
N TRP A 217 17.83 26.22 -2.17
CA TRP A 217 18.60 27.15 -3.00
C TRP A 217 17.85 28.46 -3.24
N ALA A 218 16.55 28.39 -3.55
CA ALA A 218 15.68 29.56 -3.68
C ALA A 218 15.63 30.37 -2.37
N PHE A 219 15.50 29.70 -1.23
CA PHE A 219 15.51 30.36 0.08
C PHE A 219 16.83 31.09 0.34
N ARG A 220 17.97 30.47 0.05
CA ARG A 220 19.30 31.10 0.16
C ARG A 220 19.43 32.32 -0.74
N PHE A 221 18.94 32.24 -1.96
CA PHE A 221 18.94 33.36 -2.91
C PHE A 221 18.13 34.55 -2.37
N VAL A 222 16.90 34.31 -1.89
CA VAL A 222 16.06 35.34 -1.28
C VAL A 222 16.75 35.97 -0.06
N GLN A 223 17.35 35.15 0.82
CA GLN A 223 18.11 35.65 1.98
C GLN A 223 19.28 36.56 1.56
N SER A 224 20.00 36.21 0.50
CA SER A 224 21.08 37.02 -0.04
C SER A 224 20.58 38.36 -0.59
N CYS A 225 19.46 38.36 -1.33
CA CYS A 225 18.84 39.60 -1.82
C CYS A 225 18.39 40.52 -0.68
N VAL A 226 17.68 39.98 0.32
CA VAL A 226 17.21 40.75 1.48
C VAL A 226 18.40 41.32 2.26
N SER A 227 19.43 40.51 2.50
CA SER A 227 20.64 40.96 3.20
C SER A 227 21.37 42.06 2.42
N GLY A 228 21.38 41.99 1.09
CA GLY A 228 21.92 43.04 0.22
C GLY A 228 21.18 44.37 0.37
N ILE A 229 19.84 44.33 0.43
CA ILE A 229 19.01 45.53 0.62
C ILE A 229 19.23 46.13 2.02
N VAL A 230 19.29 45.30 3.06
CA VAL A 230 19.54 45.78 4.44
C VAL A 230 20.93 46.39 4.58
N ASN A 231 21.95 45.78 3.97
CA ASN A 231 23.31 46.28 4.04
C ASN A 231 23.48 47.61 3.29
N SER A 232 22.83 47.78 2.14
CA SER A 232 22.84 49.04 1.40
C SER A 232 22.16 50.17 2.18
N ALA A 233 21.00 49.93 2.78
CA ALA A 233 20.33 50.91 3.65
C ALA A 233 21.17 51.30 4.89
N ASN A 234 21.88 50.33 5.48
CA ASN A 234 22.78 50.60 6.62
C ASN A 234 24.03 51.40 6.21
N MET A 235 24.51 51.27 4.97
CA MET A 235 25.64 52.07 4.48
C MET A 235 25.24 53.53 4.28
N GLU A 236 24.06 53.80 3.73
CA GLU A 236 23.52 55.16 3.52
C GLU A 236 23.30 55.91 4.86
N THR A 237 22.78 55.22 5.87
CA THR A 237 22.57 55.83 7.21
C THR A 237 23.88 56.10 7.96
N ASN A 238 24.94 55.32 7.73
CA ASN A 238 26.25 55.55 8.35
C ASN A 238 27.04 56.68 7.69
N THR A 239 26.90 56.88 6.38
CA THR A 239 27.53 58.00 5.67
C THR A 239 26.90 59.33 6.08
N GLU A 240 25.57 59.38 6.27
CA GLU A 240 24.88 60.58 6.74
C GLU A 240 25.31 60.99 8.17
N LYS A 241 25.55 60.03 9.07
CA LYS A 241 26.02 60.30 10.44
C LYS A 241 27.47 60.79 10.53
N LYS A 242 28.33 60.49 9.55
CA LYS A 242 29.73 60.97 9.51
C LYS A 242 29.88 62.38 8.95
N SER A 243 28.84 62.91 8.30
CA SER A 243 28.84 64.24 7.67
C SER A 243 28.29 65.35 8.58
N LYS A 244 27.84 65.03 9.79
CA LYS A 244 27.41 65.96 10.85
C LYS A 244 28.42 65.97 11.97
#